data_AF-A0A0K0D7T2-F1
#
_entry.id   AF-A0A0K0D7T2-F1
#
_cell.length_a   1.000
_cell.length_b   1.000
_cell.length_c   1.000
_cell.angle_alpha   90.00
_cell.angle_beta   90.00
_cell.angle_gamma   90.00
#
_symmetry.space_group_name_H-M   'P 1'
#
loop_
_entity.id
_entity.type
_entity.pdbx_description
1 polymer ?
#
loop_
_entity_poly.entity_id
_entity_poly.type
_entity_poly.pdbx_seq_one_letter_code
_entity_poly.pdbx_strand_id
1 'polypeptide(L)' 'LVWEIYADGQEPYPGLTRLQTRAKIVVQNYRMEMPKETPKSVAEVVYSCWEKDPARRPEMSQIHRTLKAISERTRVG' A
#
# COMPACT_ATOMS: atom_id res chain seq x y z
N LEU A 1 -1.96 -6.98 1.26
CA LEU A 1 -2.82 -7.38 0.14
C LEU A 1 -2.51 -6.62 -1.15
N VAL A 2 -2.72 -5.29 -1.29
CA VAL A 2 -2.42 -4.62 -2.59
C VAL A 2 -0.94 -4.71 -2.99
N TRP A 3 0.00 -4.52 -2.04
CA TRP A 3 1.43 -4.69 -2.33
C TRP A 3 1.76 -6.08 -2.89
N GLU A 4 1.20 -7.15 -2.31
CA GLU A 4 1.42 -8.54 -2.76
C GLU A 4 0.89 -8.79 -4.16
N ILE A 5 -0.21 -8.14 -4.56
CA ILE A 5 -0.76 -8.23 -5.93
C ILE A 5 0.24 -7.66 -6.94
N TYR A 6 0.80 -6.49 -6.67
CA TYR A 6 1.79 -5.86 -7.55
C TYR A 6 3.17 -6.49 -7.47
N ALA A 7 3.44 -7.26 -6.42
CA ALA A 7 4.68 -7.98 -6.22
C ALA A 7 4.56 -9.45 -6.64
N ASP A 8 3.59 -9.84 -7.47
CA ASP A 8 3.39 -11.22 -7.95
C ASP A 8 3.39 -12.28 -6.83
N GLY A 9 2.79 -11.96 -5.68
CA GLY A 9 2.66 -12.85 -4.53
C GLY A 9 3.93 -13.00 -3.68
N GLN A 10 4.94 -12.14 -3.86
CA GLN A 10 6.14 -12.14 -3.01
C GLN A 10 5.82 -11.85 -1.53
N GLU A 11 6.71 -12.32 -0.65
CA GLU A 11 6.57 -12.08 0.79
C GLU A 11 6.84 -10.62 1.13
N PRO A 12 5.95 -9.95 1.90
CA PRO A 12 6.19 -8.59 2.34
C PRO A 12 7.29 -8.53 3.40
N TYR A 13 8.16 -7.53 3.29
CA TYR A 13 9.33 -7.33 4.16
C TYR A 13 10.31 -8.53 4.15
N PRO A 14 10.83 -8.93 2.96
CA PRO A 14 11.65 -10.13 2.82
C PRO A 14 12.92 -10.05 3.68
N GLY A 15 13.30 -11.19 4.27
CA GLY A 15 14.51 -11.31 5.11
C GLY A 15 14.36 -10.73 6.51
N LEU A 16 13.17 -10.27 6.92
CA LEU A 16 12.91 -9.81 8.28
C LEU A 16 12.05 -10.81 9.05
N THR A 17 12.45 -11.07 10.30
CA THR A 17 11.58 -11.81 11.23
C THR A 17 10.36 -10.96 11.63
N ARG A 18 9.30 -11.61 12.12
CA ARG A 18 8.08 -10.93 12.59
C ARG A 18 8.39 -9.81 13.61
N LEU A 19 9.34 -10.05 14.51
CA LEU A 19 9.74 -9.07 15.52
C LEU A 19 10.46 -7.86 14.88
N GLN A 20 11.39 -8.10 13.95
CA GLN A 20 12.09 -7.04 13.22
C GLN A 20 11.13 -6.22 12.34
N THR A 21 10.19 -6.88 11.66
CA THR A 21 9.15 -6.22 10.87
C THR A 21 8.29 -5.32 11.74
N ARG A 22 7.81 -5.81 12.90
CA ARG A 22 7.07 -5.00 13.87
C ARG A 22 7.89 -3.80 14.34
N ALA A 23 9.17 -4.00 14.66
CA ALA A 23 10.05 -2.93 15.11
C ALA A 23 10.22 -1.85 14.01
N LYS A 24 10.48 -2.24 12.76
CA LYS A 24 10.55 -1.27 11.64
C LYS A 24 9.26 -0.50 11.46
N ILE A 25 8.11 -1.17 11.45
CA ILE A 25 6.81 -0.53 11.19
C ILE A 25 6.40 0.41 12.33
N VAL A 26 6.53 -0.03 13.58
CA VAL A 26 5.98 0.68 14.75
C VAL A 26 6.97 1.71 15.28
N VAL A 27 8.25 1.35 15.39
CA VAL A 27 9.27 2.21 16.02
C VAL A 27 9.87 3.16 14.99
N GLN A 28 10.27 2.65 13.82
CA GLN A 28 10.92 3.45 12.77
C GLN A 28 9.92 4.14 11.83
N ASN A 29 8.61 3.87 12.01
CA ASN A 29 7.55 4.30 11.10
C ASN A 29 7.83 3.93 9.62
N TYR A 30 8.60 2.87 9.39
CA TYR A 30 8.93 2.43 8.05
C TYR A 30 7.71 1.78 7.39
N ARG A 31 7.54 2.04 6.10
CA ARG A 31 6.62 1.32 5.22
C ARG A 31 7.40 0.84 4.01
N MET A 32 7.13 -0.38 3.59
CA MET A 32 7.79 -0.97 2.43
C MET A 32 7.41 -0.20 1.15
N GLU A 33 8.40 0.04 0.30
CA GLU A 33 8.19 0.67 -1.00
C GLU A 33 7.36 -0.24 -1.92
N MET A 34 6.43 0.32 -2.66
CA MET A 34 5.68 -0.40 -3.69
C MET A 34 6.60 -0.84 -4.85
N PRO A 35 6.32 -1.97 -5.51
CA PRO A 35 7.03 -2.37 -6.73
C PRO A 35 7.03 -1.26 -7.78
N LYS A 36 8.10 -1.14 -8.57
CA LYS A 36 8.32 -0.02 -9.51
C LYS A 36 7.25 0.08 -10.59
N GLU A 37 6.66 -1.05 -10.92
CA GLU A 37 5.62 -1.24 -11.94
C GLU A 37 4.25 -0.80 -11.42
N THR A 38 4.11 -0.54 -10.12
CA THR A 38 2.87 -0.05 -9.53
C THR A 38 2.59 1.38 -10.02
N PRO A 39 1.41 1.65 -10.61
CA PRO A 39 1.01 3.01 -10.93
C PRO A 39 1.07 3.92 -9.69
N LYS A 40 1.66 5.10 -9.83
CA LYS A 40 1.86 6.05 -8.70
C LYS A 40 0.56 6.34 -7.94
N SER A 41 -0.54 6.52 -8.65
CA SER A 41 -1.86 6.76 -8.06
C SER A 41 -2.35 5.60 -7.18
N VAL A 42 -2.00 4.35 -7.52
CA VAL A 42 -2.34 3.18 -6.72
C VAL A 42 -1.40 3.09 -5.51
N ALA A 43 -0.11 3.36 -5.69
CA ALA A 43 0.84 3.40 -4.59
C ALA A 43 0.45 4.42 -3.51
N GLU A 44 0.00 5.62 -3.92
CA GLU A 44 -0.51 6.66 -3.01
C GLU A 44 -1.71 6.18 -2.18
N VAL A 45 -2.65 5.46 -2.80
CA VAL A 45 -3.76 4.84 -2.06
C VAL A 45 -3.24 3.85 -1.01
N VAL A 46 -2.29 2.98 -1.38
CA VAL A 46 -1.71 2.03 -0.43
C VAL A 46 -0.98 2.73 0.72
N TYR A 47 -0.22 3.79 0.43
CA TYR A 47 0.46 4.57 1.47
C TYR A 47 -0.52 5.25 2.41
N SER A 48 -1.66 5.77 1.92
CA SER A 48 -2.71 6.34 2.77
C SER A 48 -3.33 5.30 3.72
N CYS A 49 -3.48 4.05 3.27
CA CYS A 49 -3.93 2.95 4.14
C CYS A 49 -2.93 2.61 5.25
N TRP A 50 -1.66 2.97 5.06
CA TRP A 50 -0.57 2.69 5.98
C TRP A 50 -0.23 3.84 6.93
N GLU A 51 -1.07 4.88 6.99
CA GLU A 51 -0.95 5.97 7.93
C GLU A 51 -0.77 5.46 9.37
N LYS A 52 0.21 6.07 10.06
CA LYS A 52 0.56 5.70 11.43
C LYS A 52 -0.64 5.92 12.35
N ASP A 53 -1.30 7.06 12.17
CA ASP A 53 -2.50 7.43 12.89
C ASP A 53 -3.72 6.71 12.27
N PRO A 54 -4.40 5.83 13.02
CA PRO A 54 -5.60 5.15 12.52
C PRO A 54 -6.70 6.11 12.05
N ALA A 55 -6.83 7.29 12.67
CA ALA A 55 -7.86 8.27 12.31
C ALA A 55 -7.62 8.93 10.94
N ARG A 56 -6.38 8.85 10.42
CA ARG A 56 -6.01 9.37 9.09
C ARG A 56 -6.11 8.33 7.98
N ARG A 57 -6.42 7.08 8.32
CA ARG A 57 -6.61 6.03 7.30
C ARG A 57 -7.96 6.23 6.62
N PRO A 58 -8.04 6.09 5.29
CA PRO A 58 -9.29 6.22 4.58
C PRO A 58 -10.22 5.05 4.89
N GLU A 59 -11.52 5.34 4.85
CA GLU A 59 -12.57 4.33 4.89
C GLU A 59 -12.54 3.47 3.61
N MET A 60 -12.97 2.21 3.71
CA MET A 60 -13.01 1.33 2.53
C MET A 60 -13.88 1.89 1.39
N SER A 61 -14.93 2.67 1.73
CA SER A 61 -15.74 3.35 0.72
C SER A 61 -14.96 4.41 -0.06
N GLN A 62 -14.04 5.13 0.59
CA GLN A 62 -13.16 6.12 -0.03
C GLN A 62 -12.12 5.41 -0.91
N ILE A 63 -11.49 4.35 -0.39
CA ILE A 63 -10.53 3.52 -1.13
C ILE A 63 -11.16 3.00 -2.41
N HIS A 64 -12.36 2.40 -2.34
CA HIS A 64 -13.07 1.88 -3.50
C HIS A 64 -13.37 2.96 -4.53
N ARG A 65 -13.88 4.13 -4.11
CA ARG A 65 -14.15 5.25 -5.02
C ARG A 65 -12.88 5.71 -5.75
N THR A 66 -11.78 5.87 -5.02
CA THR A 66 -10.50 6.31 -5.59
C THR A 66 -9.95 5.27 -6.58
N LEU A 67 -9.94 3.99 -6.23
CA LEU A 67 -9.47 2.93 -7.12
C LEU A 67 -10.34 2.80 -8.38
N LYS A 68 -11.66 2.95 -8.25
CA LYS A 68 -12.58 2.96 -9.39
C LYS A 68 -12.26 4.11 -10.34
N ALA A 69 -12.08 5.32 -9.83
CA ALA A 69 -11.71 6.48 -10.63
C ALA A 69 -10.35 6.32 -11.32
N ILE A 70 -9.37 5.69 -10.67
CA ILE A 70 -8.08 5.36 -11.29
C ILE A 70 -8.28 4.39 -12.46
N SER A 71 -9.04 3.30 -12.24
CA SER A 71 -9.30 2.29 -13.27
C SER A 71 -10.03 2.88 -14.49
N GLU A 72 -11.02 3.74 -14.26
CA GLU A 72 -11.74 4.44 -15.33
C GLU A 72 -10.81 5.32 -16.16
N ARG A 73 -9.86 6.04 -15.54
CA ARG A 73 -8.88 6.87 -16.25
C ARG A 73 -7.89 6.06 -17.08
N THR A 74 -7.45 4.90 -16.58
CA THR A 74 -6.50 4.04 -17.29
C THR A 74 -7.15 3.34 -18.50
N ARG A 75 -8.47 3.16 -18.49
CA ARG A 75 -9.20 2.49 -19.58
C ARG A 75 -9.42 3.38 -20.83
N VAL A 76 -9.17 4.69 -20.73
CA VAL A 76 -9.32 5.66 -21.83
C VAL A 76 -7.96 5.97 -22.49
N GLY A 77 -6.89 5.24 -22.14
CA GLY A 77 -5.57 5.33 -22.73
C GLY A 77 -5.28 4.22 -23.72
#